data_AF-A0A5B9D5I6-F1
#
_entry.id   AF-A0A5B9D5I6-F1
#
_cell.length_a   1.000
_cell.length_b   1.000
_cell.length_c   1.000
_cell.angle_alpha   90.00
_cell.angle_beta   90.00
_cell.angle_gamma   90.00
#
_symmetry.space_group_name_H-M   'P 1'
#
loop_
_entity.id
_entity.type
_entity.pdbx_description
1 polymer ?
#
loop_
_entity_poly.entity_id
_entity_poly.type
_entity_poly.pdbx_seq_one_letter_code
_entity_poly.pdbx_strand_id
1 'polypeptide(L)'
;MCELTSVMYEISVTNEALAFIKKFQEENFPEEEIVILFADSHALGGVVNVELYRRNFMVDRFGHFQEMELKNKEYPFGVFIDRQIIQENLFPERVEILLRNNLKGVPILDYRNVDFKK
;
A
#
# COMPACT_ATOMS: atom_id res chain seq x y z
N MET A 1 -23.34 17.20 11.49
CA MET A 1 -21.87 17.36 11.41
C MET A 1 -21.28 16.00 11.70
N CYS A 2 -20.77 15.30 10.70
CA CYS A 2 -20.00 14.07 10.96
C CYS A 2 -18.60 14.51 11.37
N GLU A 3 -18.19 14.17 12.58
CA GLU A 3 -16.80 14.24 12.98
C GLU A 3 -16.02 13.26 12.11
N LEU A 4 -15.21 13.78 11.18
CA LEU A 4 -14.16 13.01 10.55
C LEU A 4 -13.14 12.71 11.64
N THR A 5 -13.33 11.62 12.38
CA THR A 5 -12.23 10.99 13.10
C THR A 5 -11.13 10.77 12.07
N SER A 6 -10.01 11.47 12.22
CA SER A 6 -8.84 11.25 11.38
C SER A 6 -8.35 9.84 11.67
N VAL A 7 -8.84 8.87 10.88
CA VAL A 7 -8.40 7.48 10.97
C VAL A 7 -6.94 7.47 10.55
N MET A 8 -6.06 7.38 11.53
CA MET A 8 -4.62 7.31 11.31
C MET A 8 -4.25 5.84 11.10
N TYR A 9 -4.01 5.46 9.85
CA TYR A 9 -3.63 4.10 9.50
C TYR A 9 -2.20 3.80 9.98
N GLU A 10 -2.03 2.68 10.67
CA GLU A 10 -0.74 2.16 11.08
C GLU A 10 -0.27 1.13 10.05
N ILE A 11 0.67 1.54 9.22
CA ILE A 11 1.24 0.69 8.17
C ILE A 11 2.69 0.37 8.52
N SER A 12 2.99 -0.91 8.70
CA SER A 12 4.35 -1.42 8.88
C SER A 12 4.76 -2.26 7.67
N VAL A 13 6.07 -2.39 7.44
CA VAL A 13 6.61 -3.19 6.32
C VAL A 13 7.66 -4.14 6.87
N THR A 14 7.61 -5.43 6.49
CA THR A 14 8.64 -6.39 6.91
C THR A 14 9.98 -6.07 6.25
N ASN A 15 11.07 -6.54 6.84
CA ASN A 15 12.42 -6.30 6.30
C ASN A 15 12.59 -6.88 4.88
N GLU A 16 11.99 -8.05 4.61
CA GLU A 16 12.02 -8.70 3.31
C GLU A 16 11.23 -7.91 2.26
N ALA A 17 10.06 -7.41 2.62
CA ALA A 17 9.27 -6.52 1.75
C ALA A 17 10.02 -5.22 1.48
N LEU A 18 10.62 -4.61 2.50
CA LEU A 18 11.41 -3.40 2.34
C LEU A 18 12.61 -3.61 1.41
N ALA A 19 13.34 -4.71 1.56
CA ALA A 19 14.45 -5.07 0.67
C ALA A 19 13.97 -5.29 -0.78
N PHE A 20 12.84 -5.95 -0.96
CA PHE A 20 12.23 -6.15 -2.27
C PHE A 20 11.85 -4.82 -2.94
N ILE A 21 11.22 -3.92 -2.20
CA ILE A 21 10.80 -2.59 -2.66
C ILE A 21 12.02 -1.76 -3.09
N LYS A 22 13.08 -1.72 -2.27
CA LYS A 22 14.33 -1.03 -2.59
C LYS A 22 14.97 -1.57 -3.86
N LYS A 23 15.08 -2.89 -3.96
CA LYS A 23 15.62 -3.55 -5.15
C LYS A 23 14.80 -3.22 -6.41
N PHE A 24 13.47 -3.26 -6.32
CA PHE A 24 12.59 -2.88 -7.42
C PHE A 24 12.84 -1.44 -7.89
N GLN A 25 12.97 -0.50 -6.94
CA GLN A 25 13.30 0.90 -7.26
C GLN A 25 14.66 1.02 -7.95
N GLU A 26 15.70 0.43 -7.38
CA GLU A 26 17.07 0.50 -7.92
C GLU A 26 17.15 -0.06 -9.35
N GLU A 27 16.44 -1.15 -9.64
CA GLU A 27 16.50 -1.82 -10.94
C GLU A 27 15.65 -1.13 -12.02
N ASN A 28 14.54 -0.48 -11.66
CA ASN A 28 13.56 0.03 -12.62
C ASN A 28 13.48 1.56 -12.65
N PHE A 29 13.61 2.21 -11.49
CA PHE A 29 13.36 3.64 -11.29
C PHE A 29 14.36 4.27 -10.29
N PRO A 30 15.68 4.19 -10.54
CA PRO A 30 16.71 4.54 -9.55
C PRO A 30 16.69 6.02 -9.13
N GLU A 31 16.15 6.90 -9.97
CA GLU A 31 16.08 8.35 -9.73
C GLU A 31 14.68 8.82 -9.32
N GLU A 32 13.70 7.92 -9.24
CA GLU A 32 12.31 8.28 -8.93
C GLU A 32 11.90 7.79 -7.54
N GLU A 33 11.06 8.56 -6.86
CA GLU A 33 10.35 8.07 -5.68
C GLU A 33 9.29 7.06 -6.11
N ILE A 34 9.23 5.94 -5.40
CA ILE A 34 8.16 4.97 -5.54
C ILE A 34 7.15 5.11 -4.40
N VAL A 35 5.93 4.68 -4.67
CA VAL A 35 4.84 4.62 -3.71
C VAL A 35 4.22 3.24 -3.73
N ILE A 36 3.66 2.86 -2.59
CA ILE A 36 2.83 1.67 -2.47
C ILE A 36 1.39 2.08 -2.70
N LEU A 37 0.69 1.33 -3.56
CA LEU A 37 -0.71 1.53 -3.87
C LEU A 37 -1.53 0.36 -3.36
N PHE A 38 -2.60 0.66 -2.62
CA PHE A 38 -3.69 -0.24 -2.30
C PHE A 38 -4.87 0.07 -3.22
N ALA A 39 -5.13 -0.80 -4.18
CA ALA A 39 -6.21 -0.64 -5.14
C ALA A 39 -7.12 -1.88 -5.14
N ASP A 40 -8.43 -1.65 -5.23
CA ASP A 40 -9.39 -2.73 -5.44
C ASP A 40 -9.29 -3.18 -6.89
N SER A 41 -9.09 -4.47 -7.08
CA SER A 41 -9.30 -5.06 -8.39
C SER A 41 -10.80 -5.33 -8.58
N HIS A 42 -11.52 -4.36 -9.16
CA HIS A 42 -12.97 -4.48 -9.46
C HIS A 42 -13.36 -5.78 -10.19
N ALA A 43 -12.40 -6.47 -10.83
CA ALA A 43 -12.62 -7.74 -11.52
C ALA A 43 -12.83 -8.96 -10.59
N LEU A 44 -12.45 -8.90 -9.30
CA LEU A 44 -12.47 -10.05 -8.39
C LEU A 44 -13.10 -9.74 -7.02
N GLY A 45 -14.06 -8.82 -6.98
CA GLY A 45 -15.00 -8.69 -5.85
C GLY A 45 -14.38 -8.22 -4.52
N GLY A 46 -13.62 -7.12 -4.54
CA GLY A 46 -13.10 -6.48 -3.32
C GLY A 46 -11.70 -6.96 -2.90
N VAL A 47 -10.92 -7.53 -3.81
CA VAL A 47 -9.53 -7.90 -3.54
C VAL A 47 -8.65 -6.67 -3.70
N VAL A 48 -8.18 -6.16 -2.57
CA VAL A 48 -7.18 -5.11 -2.52
C VAL A 48 -5.80 -5.70 -2.81
N ASN A 49 -5.13 -5.20 -3.85
CA ASN A 49 -3.75 -5.56 -4.17
C ASN A 49 -2.76 -4.52 -3.66
N VAL A 50 -1.53 -4.94 -3.42
CA VAL A 50 -0.40 -4.07 -3.06
C VAL A 50 0.51 -3.93 -4.27
N GLU A 51 0.57 -2.74 -4.84
CA GLU A 51 1.31 -2.47 -6.08
C GLU A 51 2.36 -1.37 -5.87
N LEU A 52 3.38 -1.33 -6.73
CA LEU A 52 4.42 -0.30 -6.72
C LEU A 52 4.29 0.59 -7.94
N TYR A 53 4.25 1.89 -7.69
CA TYR A 53 4.17 2.91 -8.74
C TYR A 53 5.21 4.00 -8.53
N ARG A 54 5.56 4.68 -9.62
CA ARG A 54 6.30 5.93 -9.55
C ARG A 54 5.40 7.02 -8.98
N ARG A 55 5.90 7.82 -8.04
CA ARG A 55 5.12 8.88 -7.39
C ARG A 55 4.54 9.88 -8.39
N ASN A 56 5.35 10.31 -9.35
CA ASN A 56 4.93 11.28 -10.38
C ASN A 56 3.76 10.73 -11.23
N PHE A 57 3.75 9.43 -11.51
CA PHE A 57 2.64 8.79 -12.22
C PHE A 57 1.32 8.84 -11.43
N MET A 58 1.40 8.77 -10.10
CA MET A 58 0.23 8.82 -9.23
C MET A 58 -0.35 10.22 -9.10
N VAL A 59 0.51 11.24 -8.92
CA VAL A 59 0.10 12.65 -8.79
C VAL A 59 -0.60 13.15 -10.05
N ASP A 60 -0.12 12.75 -11.23
CA ASP A 60 -0.61 13.29 -12.51
C ASP A 60 -1.91 12.64 -13.02
N ARG A 61 -2.29 11.45 -12.53
CA ARG A 61 -3.34 10.65 -13.19
C ARG A 61 -4.49 10.16 -12.32
N PHE A 62 -4.39 10.21 -10.99
CA PHE A 62 -5.38 9.51 -10.17
C PHE A 62 -5.89 10.34 -8.99
N GLY A 63 -6.92 11.16 -9.24
CA GLY A 63 -7.62 11.91 -8.20
C GLY A 63 -8.44 11.06 -7.22
N HIS A 64 -8.56 9.75 -7.46
CA HIS A 64 -9.32 8.81 -6.62
C HIS A 64 -8.48 8.11 -5.57
N PHE A 65 -7.15 8.27 -5.58
CA PHE A 65 -6.31 7.81 -4.48
C PHE A 65 -6.10 8.90 -3.44
N GLN A 66 -5.88 8.48 -2.21
CA GLN A 66 -5.53 9.33 -1.09
C GLN A 66 -4.15 8.92 -0.59
N GLU A 67 -3.23 9.89 -0.47
CA GLU A 67 -1.98 9.67 0.23
C GLU A 67 -2.25 9.58 1.74
N MET A 68 -1.72 8.55 2.37
CA MET A 68 -1.94 8.26 3.77
C MET A 68 -0.81 8.81 4.63
N GLU A 69 -1.16 9.46 5.73
CA GLU A 69 -0.19 9.84 6.74
C GLU A 69 0.24 8.59 7.52
N LEU A 70 1.48 8.17 7.31
CA LEU A 70 2.06 7.06 8.04
C LEU A 70 2.51 7.52 9.42
N LYS A 71 2.07 6.80 10.45
CA LYS A 71 2.54 6.97 11.83
C LYS A 71 4.06 6.77 11.94
N ASN A 72 4.63 5.89 11.12
CA ASN A 72 6.07 5.62 11.04
C ASN A 72 6.63 6.14 9.69
N LYS A 73 7.18 7.35 9.69
CA LYS A 73 7.80 7.99 8.50
C LYS A 73 9.21 7.46 8.16
N GLU A 74 9.59 6.28 8.63
CA GLU A 74 10.95 5.75 8.42
C GLU A 74 11.17 5.20 7.00
N TYR A 75 10.12 5.12 6.19
CA TYR A 75 10.19 4.54 4.86
C TYR A 75 10.34 5.60 3.76
N PRO A 76 11.19 5.38 2.74
CA PRO A 76 11.41 6.32 1.65
C PRO A 76 10.30 6.28 0.58
N PHE A 77 9.08 5.87 0.93
CA PHE A 77 7.95 5.74 0.00
C PHE A 77 6.65 6.24 0.63
N GLY A 78 5.78 6.82 -0.19
CA GLY A 78 4.40 7.14 0.18
C GLY A 78 3.50 5.92 0.10
N VAL A 79 2.38 5.94 0.82
CA VAL A 79 1.31 4.95 0.67
C VAL A 79 0.05 5.64 0.19
N PHE A 80 -0.54 5.08 -0.85
CA PHE A 80 -1.76 5.55 -1.49
C PHE A 80 -2.82 4.47 -1.37
N ILE A 81 -4.04 4.86 -0.99
CA ILE A 81 -5.18 3.95 -0.90
C ILE A 81 -6.31 4.52 -1.75
N ASP A 82 -7.02 3.65 -2.47
CA ASP A 82 -8.23 4.05 -3.19
C ASP A 82 -9.27 4.58 -2.20
N ARG A 83 -9.79 5.77 -2.46
CA ARG A 83 -10.81 6.40 -1.62
C ARG A 83 -12.05 5.53 -1.46
N GLN A 84 -12.40 4.71 -2.45
CA GLN A 84 -13.52 3.79 -2.34
C GLN A 84 -13.30 2.77 -1.22
N ILE A 85 -12.09 2.20 -1.10
CA ILE A 85 -11.75 1.22 -0.06
C ILE A 85 -11.86 1.87 1.33
N ILE A 86 -11.43 3.14 1.45
CA ILE A 86 -11.56 3.92 2.69
C ILE A 86 -13.05 4.16 3.01
N GLN A 87 -13.84 4.62 2.03
CA GLN A 87 -15.25 4.95 2.21
C GLN A 87 -16.11 3.75 2.58
N GLU A 88 -15.81 2.58 2.01
CA GLU A 88 -16.52 1.34 2.30
C GLU A 88 -16.00 0.65 3.59
N ASN A 89 -15.00 1.24 4.25
CA ASN A 89 -14.36 0.71 5.45
C ASN A 89 -13.84 -0.74 5.25
N LEU A 90 -13.32 -1.01 4.05
CA LEU A 90 -12.79 -2.32 3.66
C LEU A 90 -11.31 -2.47 3.99
N PHE A 91 -10.61 -1.37 4.30
CA PHE A 91 -9.20 -1.38 4.64
C PHE A 91 -8.98 -1.44 6.16
N PRO A 92 -8.17 -2.38 6.67
CA PRO A 92 -7.83 -2.39 8.09
C PRO A 92 -7.06 -1.15 8.52
N GLU A 93 -7.33 -0.67 9.73
CA GLU A 93 -6.59 0.47 10.32
C GLU A 93 -5.12 0.13 10.58
N ARG A 94 -4.82 -1.14 10.91
CA ARG A 94 -3.47 -1.60 11.19
C ARG A 94 -3.10 -2.73 10.23
N VAL A 95 -2.11 -2.46 9.38
CA VAL A 95 -1.67 -3.38 8.33
C VAL A 95 -0.16 -3.57 8.35
N GLU A 96 0.25 -4.79 8.06
CA GLU A 96 1.65 -5.13 7.83
C GLU A 96 1.81 -5.61 6.38
N ILE A 97 2.63 -4.89 5.62
CA ILE A 97 3.00 -5.25 4.25
C ILE A 97 4.15 -6.24 4.32
N LEU A 98 3.99 -7.37 3.63
CA LEU A 98 4.94 -8.48 3.61
C LEU A 98 5.21 -8.95 2.19
N LEU A 99 6.33 -9.64 2.04
CA LEU A 99 6.67 -10.35 0.81
C LEU A 99 6.18 -11.79 0.93
N ARG A 100 5.51 -12.29 -0.11
CA ARG A 100 5.21 -13.72 -0.25
C ARG A 100 5.38 -14.18 -1.68
N ASN A 101 5.41 -15.48 -1.88
CA ASN A 101 5.33 -16.05 -3.22
C ASN A 101 3.87 -16.30 -3.61
N ASN A 102 3.52 -15.95 -4.84
CA ASN A 102 2.26 -16.38 -5.44
C ASN A 102 2.31 -17.89 -5.79
N LEU A 103 1.22 -18.43 -6.33
CA LEU A 103 1.12 -19.86 -6.71
C LEU A 103 2.15 -20.32 -7.75
N LYS A 104 2.80 -19.39 -8.46
CA LYS A 104 3.85 -19.67 -9.44
C LYS A 104 5.27 -19.51 -8.86
N GLY A 105 5.40 -19.27 -7.56
CA GLY A 105 6.69 -19.03 -6.91
C GLY A 105 7.26 -17.63 -7.16
N VAL A 106 6.48 -16.71 -7.72
CA VAL A 106 6.94 -15.34 -8.00
C VAL A 106 6.70 -14.46 -6.76
N PRO A 107 7.71 -13.72 -6.29
CA PRO A 107 7.54 -12.81 -5.15
C PRO A 107 6.57 -11.68 -5.50
N ILE A 108 5.63 -11.43 -4.60
CA ILE A 108 4.64 -10.36 -4.66
C ILE A 108 4.55 -9.69 -3.30
N LEU A 109 4.21 -8.40 -3.31
CA LEU A 109 3.80 -7.72 -2.09
C LEU A 109 2.37 -8.13 -1.74
N ASP A 110 2.13 -8.31 -0.46
CA ASP A 110 0.82 -8.54 0.11
C ASP A 110 0.71 -7.80 1.44
N TYR A 111 -0.47 -7.78 2.04
CA TYR A 111 -0.69 -7.22 3.36
C TYR A 111 -1.49 -8.16 4.24
N ARG A 112 -1.36 -7.96 5.55
CA ARG A 112 -2.21 -8.61 6.54
C ARG A 112 -2.74 -7.62 7.56
N ASN A 113 -3.97 -7.85 8.00
CA ASN A 113 -4.52 -7.17 9.17
C ASN A 113 -3.82 -7.71 10.43
N VAL A 114 -3.12 -6.84 11.15
CA VAL A 114 -2.36 -7.25 12.35
C VAL A 114 -3.26 -7.52 13.57
N ASP A 115 -4.49 -7.02 13.57
CA ASP A 115 -5.42 -7.17 14.68
C ASP A 115 -6.10 -8.56 14.71
N PHE A 116 -6.03 -9.31 13.61
CA PHE A 116 -6.50 -10.69 13.53
C PHE A 116 -5.38 -11.74 13.69
N LYS A 117 -4.21 -11.37 14.25
CA LYS A 117 -3.17 -12.34 14.60
C LYS A 117 -3.73 -13.35 15.63
N LYS A 118 -4.05 -14.56 15.16
CA LYS A 118 -4.28 -15.76 15.99
C LYS A 118 -2.96 -16.38 16.41
#